data_AF-A0A2V0QA05-F1
#
_entry.id   AF-A0A2V0QA05-F1
#
_cell.length_a   1.000
_cell.length_b   1.000
_cell.length_c   1.000
_cell.angle_alpha   90.00
_cell.angle_beta   90.00
_cell.angle_gamma   90.00
#
_symmetry.space_group_name_H-M   'P 1'
#
loop_
_entity.id
_entity.type
_entity.pdbx_description
1 polymer ?
#
loop_
_entity_poly.entity_id
_entity_poly.type
_entity_poly.pdbx_seq_one_letter_code
_entity_poly.pdbx_strand_id
1 'polypeptide(L)'
;MRGRVHLAINQKHQITHDGPDCADLSGRQALSVPLKGRSTDANPDILPTQITHPKKQLWKMSRIACTIGSSHEPNKSFIRLTAQAYPMSEHLWIWQQPDWPFFSWDEERIAPLLRACAKAQGQLLGMSSAVAGDTGIQEVLDTLLQNIITSSAIEGEQLNVGSVRSSLARRLGIADKGKLSPRSEGLAELMLDATRGHAQALDLQRLYDWHRWLFPAEDNSVSGRILVGQLRGDYPMQVVSGRLDRPTVHFEAPPRTVLSRQLDDFIDWFATSQNDQRLDPFIRAGIAHFWFVTLHPFDDGNGRLTRALTDLALAQGDQHAIRLFAMSASILDDRTGYYRVLEASQKSTTDITQWLEWFLRTLLSSIEHALARIERVLAKTRFWQLHTRDGLSAEQVKVLNRLLDGGERGFEEGLSAAQYQAVAEVSKATATRHLSALLANNCLVRLPGGGRSTRYQINWSAL
;
A
#
# COMPACT_ATOMS: atom_id res chain seq x y z
N MET A 1 -30.61 9.34 7.97
CA MET A 1 -30.88 7.91 8.31
C MET A 1 -29.57 7.23 8.71
N ARG A 2 -29.57 6.15 9.51
CA ARG A 2 -28.33 5.45 9.93
C ARG A 2 -28.17 4.12 9.20
N GLY A 3 -27.04 3.95 8.51
CA GLY A 3 -26.63 2.67 7.93
C GLY A 3 -26.07 1.76 9.02
N ARG A 4 -26.19 0.43 8.82
CA ARG A 4 -25.71 -0.58 9.77
C ARG A 4 -25.19 -1.82 9.07
N VAL A 5 -24.18 -2.45 9.67
CA VAL A 5 -23.80 -3.82 9.33
C VAL A 5 -24.82 -4.80 9.91
N HIS A 6 -25.33 -5.69 9.07
CA HIS A 6 -26.10 -6.85 9.50
C HIS A 6 -25.21 -8.08 9.48
N LEU A 7 -24.77 -8.56 10.65
CA LEU A 7 -24.17 -9.88 10.76
C LEU A 7 -25.30 -10.91 10.82
N ALA A 8 -25.34 -11.82 9.85
CA ALA A 8 -26.14 -13.02 9.97
C ALA A 8 -25.44 -13.96 10.95
N ILE A 9 -25.71 -13.81 12.25
CA ILE A 9 -25.17 -14.74 13.25
C ILE A 9 -25.82 -16.11 13.01
N ASN A 10 -25.05 -17.05 12.47
CA ASN A 10 -25.43 -18.46 12.49
C ASN A 10 -25.34 -18.96 13.93
N GLN A 11 -26.48 -19.16 14.59
CA GLN A 11 -26.57 -19.78 15.93
C GLN A 11 -26.21 -21.27 15.89
N LYS A 12 -24.98 -21.62 15.52
CA LYS A 12 -24.43 -22.97 15.70
C LYS A 12 -23.20 -22.83 16.56
N HIS A 13 -23.06 -23.70 17.57
CA HIS A 13 -22.01 -23.78 18.59
C HIS A 13 -22.35 -23.11 19.94
N GLN A 14 -23.40 -23.62 20.59
CA GLN A 14 -23.27 -23.95 22.01
C GLN A 14 -22.54 -25.29 22.10
N ILE A 15 -21.30 -25.30 22.59
CA ILE A 15 -20.61 -26.52 23.00
C ILE A 15 -20.57 -26.51 24.54
N THR A 16 -21.15 -27.56 25.10
CA THR A 16 -21.17 -27.92 26.51
C THR A 16 -19.79 -28.38 27.00
N HIS A 17 -19.50 -28.09 28.27
CA HIS A 17 -18.37 -28.58 29.06
C HIS A 17 -18.14 -30.09 28.92
N ASP A 18 -16.87 -30.51 28.89
CA ASP A 18 -16.28 -31.45 29.86
C ASP A 18 -14.77 -31.66 29.60
N GLY A 19 -13.95 -31.55 30.65
CA GLY A 19 -12.60 -32.14 30.73
C GLY A 19 -12.68 -33.55 31.34
N PRO A 20 -11.58 -34.22 31.79
CA PRO A 20 -10.24 -33.68 32.08
C PRO A 20 -9.05 -34.61 31.69
N ASP A 21 -7.84 -34.17 32.08
CA ASP A 21 -6.76 -34.93 32.76
C ASP A 21 -5.29 -34.87 32.27
N CYS A 22 -4.46 -34.67 33.29
CA CYS A 22 -3.01 -34.53 33.42
C CYS A 22 -2.13 -35.63 32.81
N ALA A 23 -0.89 -35.27 32.42
CA ALA A 23 0.33 -35.86 33.02
C ALA A 23 1.60 -35.08 32.63
N ASP A 24 2.42 -34.86 33.66
CA ASP A 24 3.79 -34.33 33.71
C ASP A 24 4.80 -35.31 33.05
N LEU A 25 5.99 -34.83 32.67
CA LEU A 25 7.29 -35.47 32.94
C LEU A 25 8.47 -34.72 32.29
N SER A 26 9.38 -34.34 33.18
CA SER A 26 10.72 -33.76 33.06
C SER A 26 11.74 -34.51 32.17
N GLY A 27 12.76 -33.79 31.69
CA GLY A 27 14.05 -34.41 31.34
C GLY A 27 15.02 -33.50 30.56
N ARG A 28 15.96 -32.86 31.25
CA ARG A 28 17.14 -32.19 30.66
C ARG A 28 18.26 -33.21 30.41
N GLN A 29 19.05 -33.03 29.34
CA GLN A 29 20.49 -33.28 29.37
C GLN A 29 21.23 -32.49 28.28
N ALA A 30 22.32 -31.85 28.69
CA ALA A 30 23.22 -31.05 27.87
C ALA A 30 24.43 -31.89 27.43
N LEU A 31 24.94 -31.63 26.23
CA LEU A 31 26.24 -32.13 25.77
C LEU A 31 27.01 -30.98 25.11
N SER A 32 28.24 -30.80 25.59
CA SER A 32 29.24 -29.80 25.24
C SER A 32 30.37 -30.46 24.43
N VAL A 33 30.82 -29.83 23.34
CA VAL A 33 32.03 -30.20 22.56
C VAL A 33 32.64 -28.90 21.95
N PRO A 34 33.99 -28.78 21.79
CA PRO A 34 34.70 -27.50 21.89
C PRO A 34 35.07 -26.83 20.55
N LEU A 35 35.38 -25.53 20.63
CA LEU A 35 35.88 -24.64 19.57
C LEU A 35 37.40 -24.75 19.35
N LYS A 36 37.85 -24.63 18.09
CA LYS A 36 39.25 -24.56 17.65
C LYS A 36 39.43 -23.54 16.52
N GLY A 37 40.50 -22.73 16.58
CA GLY A 37 41.13 -21.94 15.48
C GLY A 37 40.71 -20.44 15.42
N ARG A 38 41.56 -19.43 15.76
CA ARG A 38 42.69 -18.79 15.02
C ARG A 38 42.31 -18.33 13.60
N SER A 39 42.61 -17.14 13.07
CA SER A 39 43.46 -15.97 13.45
C SER A 39 43.18 -14.76 12.50
N THR A 40 43.68 -13.55 12.88
CA THR A 40 44.29 -12.46 12.05
C THR A 40 43.44 -11.75 10.97
N ASP A 41 43.50 -10.45 10.65
CA ASP A 41 44.20 -9.23 11.09
C ASP A 41 43.61 -8.01 10.31
N ALA A 42 43.71 -6.81 10.91
CA ALA A 42 43.91 -5.45 10.33
C ALA A 42 42.91 -4.74 9.35
N ASN A 43 42.21 -3.70 9.88
CA ASN A 43 42.25 -2.22 9.62
C ASN A 43 42.37 -1.61 8.18
N PRO A 44 42.10 -0.28 7.96
CA PRO A 44 41.02 0.65 8.38
C PRO A 44 40.41 1.49 7.20
N ASP A 45 39.50 2.41 7.56
CA ASP A 45 39.16 3.69 6.91
C ASP A 45 38.29 3.70 5.64
N ILE A 46 37.11 4.36 5.75
CA ILE A 46 36.63 5.49 4.94
C ILE A 46 35.30 6.00 5.55
N LEU A 47 35.31 7.24 6.04
CA LEU A 47 34.13 8.03 6.44
C LEU A 47 33.38 8.51 5.19
N PRO A 48 32.04 8.67 5.29
CA PRO A 48 31.39 9.81 4.64
C PRO A 48 30.53 10.64 5.60
N THR A 49 30.95 11.89 5.74
CA THR A 49 30.14 13.12 5.69
C THR A 49 28.66 13.05 6.08
N GLN A 50 28.37 13.65 7.24
CA GLN A 50 27.03 13.94 7.73
C GLN A 50 26.31 14.98 6.85
N ILE A 51 25.14 14.59 6.33
CA ILE A 51 24.10 15.53 5.90
C ILE A 51 23.03 15.50 6.98
N THR A 52 22.90 16.61 7.70
CA THR A 52 21.90 16.82 8.74
C THR A 52 20.55 17.19 8.12
N HIS A 53 19.61 16.25 8.12
CA HIS A 53 18.19 16.54 7.92
C HIS A 53 17.45 16.60 9.26
N PRO A 54 16.48 17.53 9.44
CA PRO A 54 15.73 17.66 10.68
C PRO A 54 14.92 16.39 10.95
N LYS A 55 14.98 15.93 12.21
CA LYS A 55 14.33 14.71 12.72
C LYS A 55 12.81 14.76 12.46
N LYS A 56 12.35 14.09 11.40
CA LYS A 56 10.93 13.72 11.25
C LYS A 56 10.62 12.62 12.27
N GLN A 57 9.64 12.85 13.14
CA GLN A 57 9.04 11.78 13.95
C GLN A 57 8.39 10.78 12.99
N LEU A 58 9.12 9.69 12.74
CA LEU A 58 8.61 8.52 12.02
C LEU A 58 7.87 7.65 13.02
N TRP A 59 6.60 7.39 12.74
CA TRP A 59 5.85 6.29 13.36
C TRP A 59 6.58 4.99 13.00
N LYS A 60 7.42 4.49 13.90
CA LYS A 60 7.92 3.12 13.84
C LYS A 60 6.92 2.26 14.58
N MET A 61 6.18 1.42 13.86
CA MET A 61 5.57 0.24 14.48
C MET A 61 6.71 -0.61 15.02
N SER A 62 6.95 -0.48 16.32
CA SER A 62 8.08 -1.14 16.96
C SER A 62 7.57 -2.45 17.54
N ARG A 63 8.08 -3.56 16.99
CA ARG A 63 8.19 -4.80 17.75
C ARG A 63 8.89 -4.50 19.07
N ILE A 64 8.27 -4.87 20.18
CA ILE A 64 9.06 -5.32 21.33
C ILE A 64 9.60 -6.70 20.93
N ALA A 65 10.65 -6.72 20.11
CA ALA A 65 11.46 -7.90 19.92
C ALA A 65 12.43 -7.94 21.10
N CYS A 66 12.36 -9.03 21.88
CA CYS A 66 13.32 -9.38 22.90
C CYS A 66 14.72 -9.45 22.27
N THR A 67 15.53 -8.41 22.45
CA THR A 67 16.92 -8.39 22.01
C THR A 67 17.74 -9.22 22.99
N ILE A 68 18.01 -10.48 22.67
CA ILE A 68 19.16 -11.19 23.27
C ILE A 68 20.34 -10.96 22.34
N GLY A 69 21.09 -9.89 22.63
CA GLY A 69 22.39 -9.63 22.03
C GLY A 69 23.50 -10.06 22.98
N SER A 70 24.34 -10.98 22.52
CA SER A 70 25.59 -11.37 23.18
C SER A 70 26.65 -10.28 22.99
N SER A 71 27.11 -9.69 24.08
CA SER A 71 28.46 -9.11 24.18
C SER A 71 28.86 -9.04 25.66
N HIS A 72 30.02 -9.61 25.97
CA HIS A 72 30.62 -9.67 27.30
C HIS A 72 30.78 -8.28 27.94
N GLU A 73 30.16 -8.07 29.10
CA GLU A 73 30.62 -7.18 30.17
C GLU A 73 29.98 -7.62 31.51
N PRO A 74 30.74 -7.82 32.60
CA PRO A 74 30.25 -8.52 33.79
C PRO A 74 29.72 -7.53 34.84
N ASN A 75 28.49 -7.03 34.67
CA ASN A 75 27.63 -6.61 35.80
C ASN A 75 26.25 -6.13 35.31
N LYS A 76 25.29 -7.04 35.10
CA LYS A 76 23.87 -6.68 35.04
C LYS A 76 23.04 -7.75 35.73
N SER A 77 22.51 -7.38 36.88
CA SER A 77 21.40 -8.05 37.55
C SER A 77 20.24 -8.20 36.56
N PHE A 78 19.82 -9.44 36.33
CA PHE A 78 18.64 -9.77 35.54
C PHE A 78 17.40 -9.25 36.28
N ILE A 79 16.86 -8.12 35.84
CA ILE A 79 15.50 -7.73 36.22
C ILE A 79 14.56 -8.51 35.29
N ARG A 80 14.00 -9.61 35.81
CA ARG A 80 12.75 -10.16 35.29
C ARG A 80 11.71 -9.04 35.41
N LEU A 81 11.28 -8.48 34.27
CA LEU A 81 10.08 -7.65 34.22
C LEU A 81 8.88 -8.59 34.46
N THR A 82 8.54 -8.77 35.74
CA THR A 82 7.21 -9.23 36.14
C THR A 82 6.19 -8.25 35.59
N ALA A 83 5.07 -8.79 35.08
CA ALA A 83 3.95 -8.04 34.53
C ALA A 83 3.55 -6.88 35.46
N GLN A 84 4.07 -5.69 35.15
CA GLN A 84 3.70 -4.47 35.85
C GLN A 84 2.49 -3.95 35.10
N ALA A 85 1.32 -4.06 35.74
CA ALA A 85 0.06 -3.55 35.21
C ALA A 85 0.22 -2.06 34.91
N TYR A 86 0.33 -1.73 33.62
CA TYR A 86 0.20 -0.36 33.16
C TYR A 86 -1.24 0.11 33.38
N PRO A 87 -1.47 1.39 33.72
CA PRO A 87 -2.81 1.89 33.96
C PRO A 87 -3.70 1.62 32.75
N MET A 88 -4.85 0.99 33.00
CA MET A 88 -5.90 0.75 32.00
C MET A 88 -6.22 2.06 31.29
N SER A 89 -6.32 2.03 29.96
CA SER A 89 -6.70 3.22 29.19
C SER A 89 -8.02 3.79 29.72
N GLU A 90 -8.08 5.10 29.96
CA GLU A 90 -9.33 5.78 30.37
C GLU A 90 -10.45 5.70 29.31
N HIS A 91 -10.14 5.16 28.13
CA HIS A 91 -11.06 4.93 27.01
C HIS A 91 -11.11 3.44 26.64
N LEU A 92 -12.31 2.94 26.34
CA LEU A 92 -12.52 1.63 25.74
C LEU A 92 -12.03 1.63 24.30
N TRP A 93 -11.28 0.60 23.90
CA TRP A 93 -11.00 0.33 22.50
C TRP A 93 -12.29 -0.09 21.79
N ILE A 94 -12.38 0.16 20.49
CA ILE A 94 -13.60 -0.13 19.72
C ILE A 94 -14.05 -1.60 19.83
N TRP A 95 -13.10 -2.54 19.93
CA TRP A 95 -13.41 -3.97 20.09
C TRP A 95 -13.95 -4.36 21.47
N GLN A 96 -13.84 -3.45 22.44
CA GLN A 96 -14.39 -3.59 23.79
C GLN A 96 -15.79 -2.95 23.91
N GLN A 97 -16.27 -2.27 22.87
CA GLN A 97 -17.61 -1.68 22.87
C GLN A 97 -18.68 -2.79 22.88
N PRO A 98 -19.81 -2.60 23.58
CA PRO A 98 -20.87 -3.61 23.66
C PRO A 98 -21.43 -4.03 22.30
N ASP A 99 -21.46 -3.08 21.36
CA ASP A 99 -21.98 -3.29 20.01
C ASP A 99 -20.91 -3.82 19.04
N TRP A 100 -19.69 -4.16 19.48
CA TRP A 100 -18.68 -4.73 18.57
C TRP A 100 -19.11 -6.14 18.07
N PRO A 101 -18.99 -6.46 16.76
CA PRO A 101 -18.48 -5.66 15.64
C PRO A 101 -19.57 -5.02 14.75
N PHE A 102 -20.75 -4.70 15.30
CA PHE A 102 -21.86 -4.07 14.59
C PHE A 102 -21.61 -2.58 14.33
N PHE A 103 -21.01 -2.28 13.18
CA PHE A 103 -20.75 -0.91 12.76
C PHE A 103 -22.00 -0.16 12.33
N SER A 104 -22.02 1.16 12.57
CA SER A 104 -23.02 2.08 12.06
C SER A 104 -22.38 3.32 11.43
N TRP A 105 -23.13 4.04 10.60
CA TRP A 105 -22.67 5.30 10.01
C TRP A 105 -23.84 6.22 9.63
N ASP A 106 -23.53 7.49 9.44
CA ASP A 106 -24.46 8.51 8.95
C ASP A 106 -24.56 8.47 7.42
N GLU A 107 -25.71 8.05 6.89
CA GLU A 107 -25.92 7.94 5.45
C GLU A 107 -25.92 9.31 4.74
N GLU A 108 -26.37 10.38 5.40
CA GLU A 108 -26.49 11.70 4.78
C GLU A 108 -25.12 12.30 4.51
N ARG A 109 -24.17 12.03 5.41
CA ARG A 109 -22.76 12.43 5.26
C ARG A 109 -22.01 11.60 4.23
N ILE A 110 -22.33 10.31 4.14
CA ILE A 110 -21.63 9.35 3.29
C ILE A 110 -22.14 9.36 1.84
N ALA A 111 -23.43 9.56 1.62
CA ALA A 111 -24.05 9.46 0.29
C ALA A 111 -23.43 10.41 -0.77
N PRO A 112 -23.06 11.68 -0.48
CA PRO A 112 -22.38 12.52 -1.46
C PRO A 112 -21.03 11.97 -1.91
N LEU A 113 -20.24 11.41 -0.99
CA LEU A 113 -18.93 10.83 -1.29
C LEU A 113 -19.07 9.54 -2.11
N LEU A 114 -20.06 8.70 -1.80
CA LEU A 114 -20.36 7.51 -2.59
C LEU A 114 -20.73 7.86 -4.03
N ARG A 115 -21.61 8.83 -4.24
CA ARG A 115 -21.97 9.30 -5.60
C ARG A 115 -20.76 9.83 -6.36
N ALA A 116 -19.86 10.55 -5.69
CA ALA A 116 -18.63 11.04 -6.31
C ALA A 116 -17.70 9.88 -6.72
N CYS A 117 -17.47 8.91 -5.82
CA CYS A 117 -16.67 7.73 -6.12
C CYS A 117 -17.24 6.92 -7.29
N ALA A 118 -18.55 6.64 -7.28
CA ALA A 118 -19.22 5.88 -8.33
C ALA A 118 -19.16 6.60 -9.69
N LYS A 119 -19.38 7.92 -9.71
CA LYS A 119 -19.26 8.73 -10.93
C LYS A 119 -17.83 8.69 -11.48
N ALA A 120 -16.83 8.93 -10.64
CA ALA A 120 -15.43 8.93 -11.05
C ALA A 120 -14.98 7.54 -11.52
N GLN A 121 -15.40 6.46 -10.84
CA GLN A 121 -15.11 5.09 -11.25
C GLN A 121 -15.75 4.77 -12.61
N GLY A 122 -17.02 5.16 -12.82
CA GLY A 122 -17.70 4.96 -14.10
C GLY A 122 -17.01 5.70 -15.26
N GLN A 123 -16.56 6.95 -15.01
CA GLN A 123 -15.75 7.70 -15.98
C GLN A 123 -14.43 6.96 -16.28
N LEU A 124 -13.74 6.48 -15.25
CA LEU A 124 -12.45 5.80 -15.38
C LEU A 124 -12.59 4.52 -16.22
N LEU A 125 -13.60 3.71 -15.92
CA LEU A 125 -13.93 2.52 -16.70
C LEU A 125 -14.22 2.85 -18.16
N GLY A 126 -15.08 3.84 -18.40
CA GLY A 126 -15.42 4.29 -19.76
C GLY A 126 -14.19 4.71 -20.55
N MET A 127 -13.29 5.50 -19.95
CA MET A 127 -12.07 5.96 -20.61
C MET A 127 -11.03 4.85 -20.79
N SER A 128 -10.91 3.93 -19.83
CA SER A 128 -9.97 2.81 -19.91
C SER A 128 -10.26 1.89 -21.08
N SER A 129 -11.53 1.75 -21.48
CA SER A 129 -11.93 0.96 -22.66
C SER A 129 -11.33 1.48 -23.98
N ALA A 130 -11.00 2.78 -24.04
CA ALA A 130 -10.35 3.39 -25.20
C ALA A 130 -8.83 3.11 -25.24
N VAL A 131 -8.24 2.68 -24.12
CA VAL A 131 -6.82 2.32 -23.98
C VAL A 131 -6.69 0.79 -23.96
N ALA A 132 -7.03 0.15 -25.08
CA ALA A 132 -6.97 -1.31 -25.23
C ALA A 132 -5.61 -1.80 -25.76
N GLY A 133 -5.38 -3.12 -25.67
CA GLY A 133 -4.16 -3.76 -26.18
C GLY A 133 -2.95 -3.59 -25.26
N ASP A 134 -1.74 -3.54 -25.85
CA ASP A 134 -0.48 -3.50 -25.11
C ASP A 134 -0.38 -2.31 -24.16
N THR A 135 -0.90 -1.15 -24.54
CA THR A 135 -0.94 0.05 -23.69
C THR A 135 -1.76 -0.20 -22.41
N GLY A 136 -2.90 -0.88 -22.52
CA GLY A 136 -3.72 -1.22 -21.37
C GLY A 136 -3.00 -2.17 -20.40
N ILE A 137 -2.26 -3.16 -20.92
CA ILE A 137 -1.47 -4.08 -20.07
C ILE A 137 -0.36 -3.34 -19.33
N GLN A 138 0.31 -2.38 -19.98
CA GLN A 138 1.33 -1.53 -19.32
C GLN A 138 0.72 -0.66 -18.22
N GLU A 139 -0.45 -0.06 -18.42
CA GLU A 139 -1.14 0.72 -17.39
C GLU A 139 -1.53 -0.13 -16.17
N VAL A 140 -1.98 -1.37 -16.41
CA VAL A 140 -2.22 -2.33 -15.32
C VAL A 140 -0.92 -2.66 -14.60
N LEU A 141 0.17 -2.93 -15.32
CA LEU A 141 1.49 -3.19 -14.72
C LEU A 141 1.92 -2.03 -13.82
N ASP A 142 1.86 -0.80 -14.32
CA ASP A 142 2.30 0.39 -13.60
C ASP A 142 1.42 0.66 -12.37
N THR A 143 0.12 0.40 -12.46
CA THR A 143 -0.81 0.51 -11.33
C THR A 143 -0.50 -0.50 -10.23
N LEU A 144 -0.35 -1.78 -10.57
CA LEU A 144 -0.01 -2.83 -9.60
C LEU A 144 1.37 -2.58 -8.97
N LEU A 145 2.34 -2.15 -9.77
CA LEU A 145 3.66 -1.77 -9.30
C LEU A 145 3.56 -0.62 -8.29
N GLN A 146 2.88 0.47 -8.64
CA GLN A 146 2.69 1.61 -7.75
C GLN A 146 2.02 1.19 -6.45
N ASN A 147 1.00 0.33 -6.52
CA ASN A 147 0.28 -0.15 -5.34
C ASN A 147 1.20 -0.96 -4.40
N ILE A 148 2.00 -1.90 -4.93
CA ILE A 148 2.97 -2.67 -4.12
C ILE A 148 4.02 -1.75 -3.48
N ILE A 149 4.63 -0.87 -4.26
CA ILE A 149 5.71 0.02 -3.77
C ILE A 149 5.18 0.95 -2.68
N THR A 150 4.03 1.58 -2.90
CA THR A 150 3.44 2.52 -1.93
C THR A 150 2.91 1.80 -0.69
N SER A 151 2.32 0.62 -0.84
CA SER A 151 1.89 -0.23 0.28
C SER A 151 3.07 -0.59 1.21
N SER A 152 4.23 -0.95 0.67
CA SER A 152 5.43 -1.19 1.49
C SER A 152 6.02 0.10 2.08
N ALA A 153 6.02 1.21 1.33
CA ALA A 153 6.54 2.48 1.80
C ALA A 153 5.73 3.08 2.99
N ILE A 154 4.43 2.79 3.07
CA ILE A 154 3.60 3.15 4.24
C ILE A 154 4.18 2.54 5.52
N GLU A 155 4.64 1.28 5.46
CA GLU A 155 5.29 0.57 6.57
C GLU A 155 6.77 0.95 6.76
N GLY A 156 7.28 1.91 5.97
CA GLY A 156 8.68 2.33 5.98
C GLY A 156 9.63 1.37 5.27
N GLU A 157 9.11 0.39 4.52
CA GLU A 157 9.93 -0.53 3.74
C GLU A 157 10.26 0.04 2.36
N GLN A 158 11.52 -0.08 1.96
CA GLN A 158 11.99 0.28 0.63
C GLN A 158 12.22 -0.97 -0.21
N LEU A 159 11.52 -1.08 -1.33
CA LEU A 159 11.61 -2.22 -2.23
C LEU A 159 12.48 -1.92 -3.46
N ASN A 160 13.05 -2.96 -4.05
CA ASN A 160 13.66 -2.85 -5.35
C ASN A 160 12.57 -2.78 -6.44
N VAL A 161 12.28 -1.58 -6.92
CA VAL A 161 11.25 -1.30 -7.92
C VAL A 161 11.45 -2.13 -9.20
N GLY A 162 12.70 -2.29 -9.66
CA GLY A 162 13.02 -3.08 -10.85
C GLY A 162 12.64 -4.56 -10.68
N SER A 163 12.95 -5.14 -9.52
CA SER A 163 12.61 -6.53 -9.19
C SER A 163 11.10 -6.75 -9.13
N VAL A 164 10.35 -5.85 -8.47
CA VAL A 164 8.88 -5.91 -8.41
C VAL A 164 8.25 -5.75 -9.79
N ARG A 165 8.73 -4.79 -10.60
CA ARG A 165 8.27 -4.59 -11.97
C ARG A 165 8.48 -5.85 -12.81
N SER A 166 9.68 -6.44 -12.72
CA SER A 166 10.04 -7.66 -13.46
C SER A 166 9.13 -8.83 -13.09
N SER A 167 8.84 -8.98 -11.79
CA SER A 167 7.96 -10.01 -11.25
C SER A 167 6.53 -9.91 -11.78
N LEU A 168 5.96 -8.69 -11.74
CA LEU A 168 4.63 -8.42 -12.27
C LEU A 168 4.60 -8.58 -13.79
N ALA A 169 5.56 -8.01 -14.52
CA ALA A 169 5.64 -8.06 -15.98
C ALA A 169 5.55 -9.51 -16.49
N ARG A 170 6.33 -10.43 -15.92
CA ARG A 170 6.29 -11.86 -16.29
C ARG A 170 4.90 -12.48 -16.08
N ARG A 171 4.23 -12.18 -14.97
CA ARG A 171 2.88 -12.68 -14.65
C ARG A 171 1.76 -12.03 -15.46
N LEU A 172 2.04 -10.88 -16.06
CA LEU A 172 1.16 -10.21 -17.03
C LEU A 172 1.43 -10.66 -18.47
N GLY A 173 2.40 -11.56 -18.71
CA GLY A 173 2.76 -12.02 -20.05
C GLY A 173 3.67 -11.05 -20.83
N ILE A 174 4.24 -10.05 -20.16
CA ILE A 174 5.20 -9.11 -20.73
C ILE A 174 6.60 -9.72 -20.64
N ALA A 175 7.33 -9.74 -21.77
CA ALA A 175 8.70 -10.23 -21.81
C ALA A 175 9.63 -9.35 -20.96
N ASP A 176 10.22 -9.93 -19.92
CA ASP A 176 11.12 -9.22 -19.00
C ASP A 176 12.28 -10.11 -18.51
N LYS A 177 13.50 -9.58 -18.57
CA LYS A 177 14.76 -10.27 -18.22
C LYS A 177 15.38 -9.81 -16.90
N GLY A 178 14.65 -9.03 -16.10
CA GLY A 178 15.12 -8.51 -14.84
C GLY A 178 15.38 -9.59 -13.79
N LYS A 179 16.19 -9.23 -12.79
CA LYS A 179 16.46 -10.08 -11.63
C LYS A 179 15.26 -10.05 -10.69
N LEU A 180 14.88 -11.23 -10.21
CA LEU A 180 13.81 -11.39 -9.23
C LEU A 180 14.40 -11.61 -7.84
N SER A 181 13.65 -11.23 -6.82
CA SER A 181 13.89 -11.63 -5.43
C SER A 181 12.66 -12.37 -4.89
N PRO A 182 12.83 -13.31 -3.95
CA PRO A 182 11.70 -14.00 -3.31
C PRO A 182 10.65 -13.03 -2.74
N ARG A 183 11.11 -11.90 -2.19
CA ARG A 183 10.25 -10.86 -1.64
C ARG A 183 9.42 -10.15 -2.71
N SER A 184 10.03 -9.80 -3.84
CA SER A 184 9.30 -9.20 -4.96
C SER A 184 8.30 -10.18 -5.56
N GLU A 185 8.67 -11.46 -5.66
CA GLU A 185 7.78 -12.52 -6.14
C GLU A 185 6.56 -12.68 -5.24
N GLY A 186 6.76 -12.80 -3.92
CA GLY A 186 5.65 -12.93 -2.98
C GLY A 186 4.71 -11.72 -2.98
N LEU A 187 5.25 -10.49 -3.03
CA LEU A 187 4.42 -9.29 -3.12
C LEU A 187 3.60 -9.23 -4.43
N ALA A 188 4.17 -9.67 -5.54
CA ALA A 188 3.46 -9.75 -6.82
C ALA A 188 2.37 -10.83 -6.80
N GLU A 189 2.67 -12.02 -6.24
CA GLU A 189 1.69 -13.10 -6.02
C GLU A 189 0.50 -12.61 -5.19
N LEU A 190 0.76 -11.99 -4.03
CA LEU A 190 -0.26 -11.42 -3.16
C LEU A 190 -1.19 -10.45 -3.90
N MET A 191 -0.60 -9.48 -4.60
CA MET A 191 -1.36 -8.44 -5.29
C MET A 191 -2.18 -9.01 -6.45
N LEU A 192 -1.63 -9.98 -7.18
CA LEU A 192 -2.36 -10.65 -8.27
C LEU A 192 -3.45 -11.57 -7.74
N ASP A 193 -3.24 -12.28 -6.63
CA ASP A 193 -4.29 -13.09 -6.02
C ASP A 193 -5.45 -12.22 -5.52
N ALA A 194 -5.17 -11.09 -4.86
CA ALA A 194 -6.19 -10.14 -4.41
C ALA A 194 -7.01 -9.56 -5.59
N THR A 195 -6.36 -9.24 -6.72
CA THR A 195 -7.02 -8.52 -7.84
C THR A 195 -7.51 -9.43 -8.98
N ARG A 196 -6.96 -10.63 -9.14
CA ARG A 196 -7.35 -11.63 -10.16
C ARG A 196 -8.07 -12.83 -9.56
N GLY A 197 -7.67 -13.27 -8.37
CA GLY A 197 -8.32 -14.35 -7.62
C GLY A 197 -9.57 -13.90 -6.84
N HIS A 198 -10.21 -12.79 -7.23
CA HIS A 198 -11.30 -12.17 -6.48
C HIS A 198 -12.59 -13.02 -6.40
N ALA A 199 -12.75 -13.97 -7.34
CA ALA A 199 -13.82 -14.96 -7.31
C ALA A 199 -13.61 -16.07 -6.26
N GLN A 200 -12.38 -16.30 -5.81
CA GLN A 200 -12.12 -17.25 -4.73
C GLN A 200 -12.59 -16.64 -3.41
N ALA A 201 -13.16 -17.47 -2.54
CA ALA A 201 -13.55 -17.05 -1.21
C ALA A 201 -12.32 -16.60 -0.39
N LEU A 202 -12.53 -15.70 0.57
CA LEU A 202 -11.54 -15.45 1.60
C LEU A 202 -11.73 -16.50 2.69
N ASP A 203 -10.67 -17.19 3.05
CA ASP A 203 -10.63 -18.07 4.22
C ASP A 203 -9.31 -17.87 4.98
N LEU A 204 -9.19 -18.54 6.13
CA LEU A 204 -8.01 -18.43 6.98
C LEU A 204 -6.74 -18.95 6.29
N GLN A 205 -6.86 -19.99 5.45
CA GLN A 205 -5.72 -20.56 4.74
C GLN A 205 -5.17 -19.58 3.70
N ARG A 206 -6.04 -18.91 2.95
CA ARG A 206 -5.67 -17.87 2.01
C ARG A 206 -4.98 -16.69 2.69
N LEU A 207 -5.45 -16.28 3.87
CA LEU A 207 -4.77 -15.27 4.70
C LEU A 207 -3.37 -15.75 5.13
N TYR A 208 -3.20 -17.03 5.47
CA TYR A 208 -1.89 -17.60 5.78
C TYR A 208 -0.97 -17.62 4.57
N ASP A 209 -1.47 -17.95 3.38
CA ASP A 209 -0.69 -17.95 2.15
C ASP A 209 -0.25 -16.54 1.76
N TRP A 210 -1.16 -15.57 1.87
CA TRP A 210 -0.84 -14.15 1.73
C TRP A 210 0.26 -13.70 2.69
N HIS A 211 0.17 -14.11 3.97
CA HIS A 211 1.20 -13.80 4.95
C HIS A 211 2.54 -14.48 4.63
N ARG A 212 2.54 -15.71 4.13
CA ARG A 212 3.77 -16.40 3.69
C ARG A 212 4.44 -15.68 2.52
N TRP A 213 3.67 -15.15 1.58
CA TRP A 213 4.19 -14.37 0.47
C TRP A 213 4.82 -13.05 0.90
N LEU A 214 4.34 -12.42 1.97
CA LEU A 214 4.98 -11.21 2.53
C LEU A 214 6.35 -11.48 3.16
N PHE A 215 6.55 -12.69 3.70
CA PHE A 215 7.74 -13.06 4.47
C PHE A 215 8.38 -14.34 3.91
N PRO A 216 9.05 -14.27 2.75
CA PRO A 216 9.73 -15.42 2.18
C PRO A 216 10.79 -15.97 3.13
N ALA A 217 10.96 -17.30 3.15
CA ALA A 217 11.80 -18.00 4.12
C ALA A 217 13.26 -17.51 4.18
N GLU A 218 13.79 -17.00 3.07
CA GLU A 218 15.16 -16.49 2.96
C GLU A 218 15.38 -15.17 3.72
N ASP A 219 14.31 -14.37 3.93
CA ASP A 219 14.35 -13.10 4.68
C ASP A 219 14.16 -13.28 6.20
N ASN A 220 13.78 -14.48 6.66
CA ASN A 220 13.52 -14.78 8.08
C ASN A 220 14.78 -14.89 8.95
N SER A 221 15.97 -14.67 8.39
CA SER A 221 17.25 -14.82 9.11
C SER A 221 17.63 -13.63 9.99
N VAL A 222 17.01 -12.44 9.81
CA VAL A 222 17.50 -11.19 10.44
C VAL A 222 16.51 -10.50 11.39
N SER A 223 15.20 -10.72 11.25
CA SER A 223 14.19 -10.16 12.15
C SER A 223 13.63 -11.25 13.06
N GLY A 224 13.64 -11.01 14.39
CA GLY A 224 13.24 -11.99 15.42
C GLY A 224 11.99 -12.81 15.03
N ARG A 225 12.02 -14.10 15.38
CA ARG A 225 11.07 -15.16 14.95
C ARG A 225 9.63 -14.65 14.76
N ILE A 226 9.28 -14.26 13.53
CA ILE A 226 7.90 -13.97 13.11
C ILE A 226 7.20 -15.31 12.93
N LEU A 227 5.99 -15.47 13.44
CA LEU A 227 5.13 -16.61 13.13
C LEU A 227 4.56 -16.44 11.72
N VAL A 228 5.34 -16.86 10.71
CA VAL A 228 4.94 -16.73 9.31
C VAL A 228 3.83 -17.72 8.94
N GLY A 229 2.73 -17.21 8.40
CA GLY A 229 1.59 -18.02 7.96
C GLY A 229 0.80 -18.61 9.12
N GLN A 230 0.80 -17.92 10.26
CA GLN A 230 0.14 -18.31 11.50
C GLN A 230 -0.34 -17.05 12.23
N LEU A 231 -1.40 -17.16 13.03
CA LEU A 231 -1.84 -16.06 13.89
C LEU A 231 -0.77 -15.72 14.94
N ARG A 232 -0.82 -14.47 15.43
CA ARG A 232 0.08 -14.00 16.50
C ARG A 232 0.00 -14.85 17.78
N GLY A 233 1.05 -14.77 18.59
CA GLY A 233 1.10 -15.39 19.92
C GLY A 233 0.24 -14.68 20.98
N ASP A 234 0.34 -15.12 22.24
CA ASP A 234 -0.48 -14.63 23.36
C ASP A 234 -0.07 -13.27 23.93
N TYR A 235 0.94 -12.63 23.35
CA TYR A 235 1.42 -11.33 23.80
C TYR A 235 0.45 -10.20 23.38
N PRO A 236 0.32 -9.12 24.17
CA PRO A 236 -0.48 -7.96 23.78
C PRO A 236 -0.01 -7.38 22.45
N MET A 237 -0.93 -7.19 21.50
CA MET A 237 -0.64 -6.58 20.22
C MET A 237 -0.98 -5.09 20.30
N GLN A 238 0.04 -4.26 20.46
CA GLN A 238 -0.10 -2.83 20.69
C GLN A 238 0.58 -2.00 19.59
N VAL A 239 -0.11 -0.95 19.15
CA VAL A 239 0.48 0.12 18.34
C VAL A 239 1.08 1.13 19.31
N VAL A 240 2.41 1.17 19.39
CA VAL A 240 3.15 2.02 20.33
C VAL A 240 4.01 3.05 19.61
N SER A 241 4.14 4.24 20.20
CA SER A 241 5.13 5.24 19.84
C SER A 241 5.85 5.78 21.08
N GLY A 242 6.75 6.74 20.91
CA GLY A 242 7.50 7.34 22.01
C GLY A 242 8.77 6.58 22.37
N ARG A 243 9.34 6.89 23.52
CA ARG A 243 10.61 6.30 23.97
C ARG A 243 10.35 4.94 24.62
N LEU A 244 11.30 4.01 24.54
CA LEU A 244 11.20 2.66 25.12
C LEU A 244 10.90 2.66 26.63
N ASP A 245 11.40 3.67 27.36
CA ASP A 245 11.19 3.86 28.80
C ASP A 245 9.82 4.49 29.13
N ARG A 246 9.13 5.07 28.15
CA ARG A 246 7.81 5.69 28.29
C ARG A 246 7.02 5.58 26.99
N PRO A 247 6.55 4.37 26.63
CA PRO A 247 5.78 4.18 25.41
C PRO A 247 4.40 4.85 25.53
N THR A 248 3.92 5.42 24.43
CA THR A 248 2.53 5.83 24.28
C THR A 248 1.81 4.72 23.51
N VAL A 249 0.83 4.09 24.15
CA VAL A 249 -0.03 3.10 23.49
C VAL A 249 -1.13 3.84 22.74
N HIS A 250 -1.06 3.78 21.42
CA HIS A 250 -2.07 4.37 20.52
C HIS A 250 -3.25 3.45 20.33
N PHE A 251 -3.04 2.13 20.33
CA PHE A 251 -4.10 1.15 20.21
C PHE A 251 -3.64 -0.19 20.76
N GLU A 252 -4.54 -0.96 21.36
CA GLU A 252 -4.34 -2.36 21.70
C GLU A 252 -5.39 -3.20 20.97
N ALA A 253 -4.95 -4.16 20.15
CA ALA A 253 -5.83 -5.06 19.42
C ALA A 253 -6.44 -6.14 20.34
N PRO A 254 -7.51 -6.84 19.92
CA PRO A 254 -8.14 -7.88 20.74
C PRO A 254 -7.12 -8.93 21.23
N PRO A 255 -7.23 -9.48 22.44
CA PRO A 255 -6.29 -10.50 22.91
C PRO A 255 -6.39 -11.77 22.06
N ARG A 256 -5.31 -12.58 22.05
CA ARG A 256 -5.23 -13.83 21.27
C ARG A 256 -6.37 -14.82 21.57
N THR A 257 -6.88 -14.80 22.80
CA THR A 257 -7.97 -15.66 23.29
C THR A 257 -9.29 -15.46 22.57
N VAL A 258 -9.58 -14.26 22.07
CA VAL A 258 -10.82 -13.97 21.32
C VAL A 258 -10.59 -13.83 19.81
N LEU A 259 -9.32 -13.73 19.39
CA LEU A 259 -8.94 -13.43 18.01
C LEU A 259 -9.49 -14.43 17.00
N SER A 260 -9.38 -15.75 17.27
CA SER A 260 -9.83 -16.77 16.31
C SER A 260 -11.32 -16.63 15.99
N ARG A 261 -12.17 -16.56 17.03
CA ARG A 261 -13.61 -16.36 16.86
C ARG A 261 -13.93 -15.04 16.13
N GLN A 262 -13.28 -13.94 16.50
CA GLN A 262 -13.54 -12.65 15.85
C GLN A 262 -13.07 -12.61 14.38
N LEU A 263 -12.04 -13.39 14.04
CA LEU A 263 -11.57 -13.53 12.66
C LEU A 263 -12.53 -14.41 11.85
N ASP A 264 -13.11 -15.45 12.45
CA ASP A 264 -14.18 -16.25 11.83
C ASP A 264 -15.42 -15.36 11.58
N ASP A 265 -15.85 -14.57 12.58
CA ASP A 265 -16.95 -13.59 12.43
C ASP A 265 -16.68 -12.61 11.27
N PHE A 266 -15.43 -12.15 11.12
CA PHE A 266 -15.00 -11.28 10.02
C PHE A 266 -15.04 -11.98 8.66
N ILE A 267 -14.51 -13.20 8.56
CA ILE A 267 -14.47 -13.97 7.31
C ILE A 267 -15.90 -14.31 6.84
N ASP A 268 -16.76 -14.74 7.76
CA ASP A 268 -18.16 -15.04 7.48
C ASP A 268 -18.91 -13.78 7.01
N TRP A 269 -18.69 -12.64 7.67
CA TRP A 269 -19.22 -11.36 7.21
C TRP A 269 -18.68 -10.98 5.84
N PHE A 270 -17.38 -11.13 5.59
CA PHE A 270 -16.76 -10.76 4.33
C PHE A 270 -17.38 -11.57 3.17
N ALA A 271 -17.59 -12.87 3.37
CA ALA A 271 -18.21 -13.76 2.39
C ALA A 271 -19.69 -13.43 2.16
N THR A 272 -20.48 -13.27 3.23
CA THR A 272 -21.94 -13.05 3.13
C THR A 272 -22.28 -11.65 2.61
N SER A 273 -21.51 -10.63 2.98
CA SER A 273 -21.72 -9.25 2.55
C SER A 273 -21.44 -9.00 1.07
N GLN A 274 -20.71 -9.89 0.39
CA GLN A 274 -20.38 -9.75 -1.02
C GLN A 274 -21.64 -9.62 -1.92
N ASN A 275 -22.72 -10.31 -1.55
CA ASN A 275 -23.97 -10.32 -2.32
C ASN A 275 -25.09 -9.51 -1.65
N ASP A 276 -24.81 -8.74 -0.59
CA ASP A 276 -25.82 -7.90 0.07
C ASP A 276 -26.01 -6.60 -0.72
N GLN A 277 -27.11 -6.52 -1.48
CA GLN A 277 -27.45 -5.34 -2.30
C GLN A 277 -27.67 -4.05 -1.49
N ARG A 278 -27.86 -4.15 -0.17
CA ARG A 278 -28.04 -2.99 0.70
C ARG A 278 -26.69 -2.38 1.13
N LEU A 279 -25.60 -3.13 0.97
CA LEU A 279 -24.27 -2.67 1.33
C LEU A 279 -23.52 -2.25 0.07
N ASP A 280 -23.30 -0.94 -0.07
CA ASP A 280 -22.51 -0.40 -1.17
C ASP A 280 -21.08 -1.00 -1.18
N PRO A 281 -20.55 -1.43 -2.34
CA PRO A 281 -19.24 -2.07 -2.41
C PRO A 281 -18.08 -1.24 -1.87
N PHE A 282 -18.12 0.09 -1.97
CA PHE A 282 -17.09 0.96 -1.41
C PHE A 282 -17.17 1.03 0.11
N ILE A 283 -18.38 1.03 0.66
CA ILE A 283 -18.59 0.93 2.12
C ILE A 283 -18.12 -0.42 2.63
N ARG A 284 -18.44 -1.51 1.91
CA ARG A 284 -17.95 -2.85 2.23
C ARG A 284 -16.42 -2.89 2.29
N ALA A 285 -15.73 -2.34 1.30
CA ALA A 285 -14.28 -2.27 1.29
C ALA A 285 -13.72 -1.43 2.46
N GLY A 286 -14.35 -0.29 2.77
CA GLY A 286 -13.97 0.55 3.90
C GLY A 286 -14.14 -0.14 5.26
N ILE A 287 -15.23 -0.89 5.45
CA ILE A 287 -15.45 -1.70 6.65
C ILE A 287 -14.43 -2.83 6.73
N ALA A 288 -14.19 -3.55 5.63
CA ALA A 288 -13.26 -4.67 5.60
C ALA A 288 -11.84 -4.23 5.98
N HIS A 289 -11.40 -3.09 5.44
CA HIS A 289 -10.12 -2.47 5.79
C HIS A 289 -10.03 -2.20 7.30
N PHE A 290 -11.01 -1.48 7.83
CA PHE A 290 -11.01 -1.05 9.23
C PHE A 290 -11.12 -2.20 10.22
N TRP A 291 -12.00 -3.16 9.95
CA TRP A 291 -12.20 -4.29 10.84
C TRP A 291 -10.95 -5.17 10.87
N PHE A 292 -10.38 -5.52 9.71
CA PHE A 292 -9.21 -6.41 9.67
C PHE A 292 -7.97 -5.79 10.31
N VAL A 293 -7.67 -4.50 10.06
CA VAL A 293 -6.52 -3.83 10.70
C VAL A 293 -6.69 -3.70 12.21
N THR A 294 -7.94 -3.63 12.69
CA THR A 294 -8.29 -3.59 14.11
C THR A 294 -8.14 -4.95 14.78
N LEU A 295 -8.46 -6.06 14.10
CA LEU A 295 -8.17 -7.41 14.59
C LEU A 295 -6.66 -7.67 14.68
N HIS A 296 -5.91 -7.16 13.69
CA HIS A 296 -4.45 -7.18 13.61
C HIS A 296 -3.79 -8.60 13.64
N PRO A 297 -4.39 -9.62 13.01
CA PRO A 297 -4.23 -11.04 13.39
C PRO A 297 -2.81 -11.64 13.40
N PHE A 298 -1.85 -11.01 12.74
CA PHE A 298 -0.48 -11.52 12.57
C PHE A 298 0.55 -10.76 13.41
N ASP A 299 1.75 -11.34 13.58
CA ASP A 299 2.88 -10.70 14.27
C ASP A 299 3.40 -9.44 13.53
N ASP A 300 3.28 -9.42 12.21
CA ASP A 300 3.74 -8.35 11.32
C ASP A 300 2.97 -8.44 9.98
N GLY A 301 3.08 -7.42 9.13
CA GLY A 301 2.49 -7.42 7.79
C GLY A 301 0.99 -7.09 7.74
N ASN A 302 0.33 -6.89 8.88
CA ASN A 302 -1.11 -6.61 8.96
C ASN A 302 -1.55 -5.43 8.08
N GLY A 303 -0.78 -4.33 8.05
CA GLY A 303 -1.11 -3.19 7.19
C GLY A 303 -1.12 -3.55 5.70
N ARG A 304 -0.12 -4.31 5.23
CA ARG A 304 -0.03 -4.76 3.83
C ARG A 304 -1.13 -5.76 3.48
N LEU A 305 -1.43 -6.70 4.38
CA LEU A 305 -2.55 -7.63 4.21
C LEU A 305 -3.90 -6.90 4.19
N THR A 306 -4.08 -5.89 5.04
CA THR A 306 -5.30 -5.05 5.04
C THR A 306 -5.49 -4.37 3.69
N ARG A 307 -4.42 -3.80 3.11
CA ARG A 307 -4.50 -3.14 1.81
C ARG A 307 -4.78 -4.13 0.67
N ALA A 308 -4.14 -5.30 0.67
CA ALA A 308 -4.47 -6.37 -0.27
C ALA A 308 -5.92 -6.87 -0.13
N LEU A 309 -6.43 -7.00 1.11
CA LEU A 309 -7.81 -7.34 1.40
C LEU A 309 -8.80 -6.27 0.93
N THR A 310 -8.41 -4.99 1.03
CA THR A 310 -9.18 -3.86 0.51
C THR A 310 -9.27 -3.95 -1.00
N ASP A 311 -8.16 -4.24 -1.68
CA ASP A 311 -8.13 -4.44 -3.13
C ASP A 311 -9.00 -5.64 -3.53
N LEU A 312 -8.97 -6.74 -2.77
CA LEU A 312 -9.89 -7.88 -2.98
C LEU A 312 -11.37 -7.46 -2.84
N ALA A 313 -11.71 -6.71 -1.79
CA ALA A 313 -13.08 -6.26 -1.56
C ALA A 313 -13.60 -5.36 -2.69
N LEU A 314 -12.74 -4.45 -3.18
CA LEU A 314 -13.05 -3.57 -4.32
C LEU A 314 -13.14 -4.37 -5.63
N ALA A 315 -12.25 -5.35 -5.86
CA ALA A 315 -12.28 -6.23 -7.02
C ALA A 315 -13.56 -7.08 -7.09
N GLN A 316 -14.12 -7.46 -5.94
CA GLN A 316 -15.40 -8.17 -5.85
C GLN A 316 -16.60 -7.28 -6.15
N GLY A 317 -16.49 -5.96 -5.93
CA GLY A 317 -17.52 -4.97 -6.29
C GLY A 317 -17.50 -4.59 -7.76
N ASP A 318 -16.30 -4.42 -8.33
CA ASP A 318 -16.08 -4.21 -9.76
C ASP A 318 -14.72 -4.78 -10.19
N GLN A 319 -14.78 -5.84 -10.99
CA GLN A 319 -13.60 -6.63 -11.38
C GLN A 319 -12.61 -5.86 -12.27
N HIS A 320 -13.09 -4.85 -12.99
CA HIS A 320 -12.30 -4.11 -13.97
C HIS A 320 -11.68 -2.86 -13.35
N ALA A 321 -12.42 -2.16 -12.49
CA ALA A 321 -12.01 -0.86 -11.98
C ALA A 321 -10.78 -0.92 -11.06
N ILE A 322 -10.66 -1.96 -10.23
CA ILE A 322 -9.60 -2.04 -9.22
C ILE A 322 -8.18 -2.03 -9.81
N ARG A 323 -8.02 -2.47 -11.07
CA ARG A 323 -6.72 -2.53 -11.74
C ARG A 323 -6.28 -1.19 -12.32
N LEU A 324 -7.11 -0.15 -12.19
CA LEU A 324 -6.91 1.15 -12.81
C LEU A 324 -6.39 2.21 -11.84
N PHE A 325 -6.53 2.01 -10.52
CA PHE A 325 -6.05 2.92 -9.49
C PHE A 325 -5.28 2.19 -8.38
N ALA A 326 -4.45 2.92 -7.64
CA ALA A 326 -3.62 2.38 -6.55
C ALA A 326 -3.94 3.13 -5.25
N MET A 327 -4.85 2.61 -4.43
CA MET A 327 -5.29 3.30 -3.22
C MET A 327 -4.15 3.55 -2.22
N SER A 328 -3.19 2.62 -2.15
CA SER A 328 -1.99 2.77 -1.31
C SER A 328 -1.18 4.02 -1.64
N ALA A 329 -1.24 4.55 -2.87
CA ALA A 329 -0.56 5.79 -3.23
C ALA A 329 -1.19 7.00 -2.53
N SER A 330 -2.51 7.15 -2.59
CA SER A 330 -3.21 8.24 -1.89
C SER A 330 -3.13 8.10 -0.37
N ILE A 331 -3.08 6.85 0.16
CA ILE A 331 -2.82 6.63 1.60
C ILE A 331 -1.41 7.10 1.96
N LEU A 332 -0.40 6.85 1.12
CA LEU A 332 0.97 7.28 1.37
C LEU A 332 1.10 8.82 1.34
N ASP A 333 0.40 9.47 0.41
CA ASP A 333 0.38 10.94 0.28
C ASP A 333 -0.14 11.63 1.55
N ASP A 334 -1.15 11.05 2.22
CA ASP A 334 -1.64 11.48 3.55
C ASP A 334 -1.46 10.40 4.62
N ARG A 335 -0.23 9.86 4.75
CA ARG A 335 0.07 8.81 5.74
C ARG A 335 -0.25 9.23 7.17
N THR A 336 -0.04 10.51 7.49
CA THR A 336 -0.33 11.06 8.82
C THR A 336 -1.83 11.12 9.08
N GLY A 337 -2.63 11.57 8.11
CA GLY A 337 -4.08 11.60 8.23
C GLY A 337 -4.68 10.20 8.33
N TYR A 338 -4.15 9.22 7.59
CA TYR A 338 -4.53 7.81 7.71
C TYR A 338 -4.41 7.29 9.14
N TYR A 339 -3.22 7.37 9.74
CA TYR A 339 -3.03 6.86 11.10
C TYR A 339 -3.83 7.65 12.13
N ARG A 340 -4.00 8.96 11.94
CA ARG A 340 -4.80 9.81 12.83
C ARG A 340 -6.27 9.39 12.85
N VAL A 341 -6.90 9.20 11.70
CA VAL A 341 -8.33 8.81 11.65
C VAL A 341 -8.53 7.37 12.11
N LEU A 342 -7.57 6.49 11.82
CA LEU A 342 -7.60 5.10 12.26
C LEU A 342 -7.56 5.02 13.78
N GLU A 343 -6.58 5.69 14.41
CA GLU A 343 -6.44 5.73 15.87
C GLU A 343 -7.68 6.36 16.53
N ALA A 344 -8.19 7.47 15.99
CA ALA A 344 -9.38 8.13 16.52
C ALA A 344 -10.61 7.21 16.47
N SER A 345 -10.80 6.49 15.37
CA SER A 345 -11.93 5.58 15.18
C SER A 345 -11.80 4.33 16.08
N GLN A 346 -10.58 3.83 16.27
CA GLN A 346 -10.29 2.69 17.15
C GLN A 346 -10.45 3.00 18.65
N LYS A 347 -10.48 4.28 19.02
CA LYS A 347 -10.73 4.80 20.37
C LYS A 347 -12.18 5.26 20.60
N SER A 348 -13.06 5.01 19.63
CA SER A 348 -14.43 5.54 19.62
C SER A 348 -15.47 4.42 19.79
N THR A 349 -16.73 4.77 19.53
CA THR A 349 -17.87 3.85 19.42
C THR A 349 -17.82 3.06 18.10
N THR A 350 -18.79 2.18 17.88
CA THR A 350 -18.96 1.47 16.60
C THR A 350 -19.55 2.34 15.47
N ASP A 351 -19.78 3.63 15.71
CA ASP A 351 -20.02 4.60 14.64
C ASP A 351 -18.71 4.93 13.91
N ILE A 352 -18.59 4.43 12.68
CA ILE A 352 -17.41 4.57 11.83
C ILE A 352 -17.59 5.64 10.74
N THR A 353 -18.51 6.58 10.90
CA THR A 353 -18.78 7.64 9.91
C THR A 353 -17.50 8.38 9.54
N GLN A 354 -16.68 8.79 10.52
CA GLN A 354 -15.44 9.53 10.27
C GLN A 354 -14.41 8.70 9.49
N TRP A 355 -14.31 7.41 9.81
CA TRP A 355 -13.47 6.48 9.06
C TRP A 355 -13.92 6.34 7.61
N LEU A 356 -15.23 6.13 7.38
CA LEU A 356 -15.77 5.97 6.02
C LEU A 356 -15.65 7.26 5.20
N GLU A 357 -15.82 8.43 5.80
CA GLU A 357 -15.58 9.71 5.12
C GLU A 357 -14.13 9.83 4.65
N TRP A 358 -13.16 9.49 5.52
CA TRP A 358 -11.75 9.51 5.13
C TRP A 358 -11.47 8.46 4.05
N PHE A 359 -11.95 7.23 4.22
CA PHE A 359 -11.74 6.14 3.28
C PHE A 359 -12.26 6.49 1.88
N LEU A 360 -13.49 7.01 1.78
CA LEU A 360 -14.09 7.38 0.50
C LEU A 360 -13.41 8.60 -0.14
N ARG A 361 -12.92 9.57 0.65
CA ARG A 361 -12.13 10.69 0.10
C ARG A 361 -10.79 10.22 -0.46
N THR A 362 -10.11 9.31 0.24
CA THR A 362 -8.86 8.71 -0.21
C THR A 362 -9.07 7.85 -1.47
N LEU A 363 -10.17 7.08 -1.50
CA LEU A 363 -10.56 6.31 -2.68
C LEU A 363 -10.86 7.23 -3.87
N LEU A 364 -11.65 8.29 -3.67
CA LEU A 364 -11.96 9.27 -4.70
C LEU A 364 -10.69 9.91 -5.27
N SER A 365 -9.77 10.36 -4.41
CA SER A 365 -8.46 10.90 -4.84
C SER A 365 -7.68 9.88 -5.68
N SER A 366 -7.70 8.60 -5.29
CA SER A 366 -7.03 7.54 -6.03
C SER A 366 -7.61 7.36 -7.43
N ILE A 367 -8.94 7.42 -7.56
CA ILE A 367 -9.66 7.30 -8.83
C ILE A 367 -9.40 8.56 -9.70
N GLU A 368 -9.39 9.75 -9.11
CA GLU A 368 -9.09 11.01 -9.81
C GLU A 368 -7.65 11.04 -10.34
N HIS A 369 -6.68 10.55 -9.56
CA HIS A 369 -5.30 10.38 -10.03
C HIS A 369 -5.20 9.41 -11.22
N ALA A 370 -5.96 8.32 -11.19
CA ALA A 370 -6.05 7.38 -12.30
C ALA A 370 -6.71 8.00 -13.53
N LEU A 371 -7.78 8.78 -13.36
CA LEU A 371 -8.44 9.53 -14.44
C LEU A 371 -7.45 10.48 -15.13
N ALA A 372 -6.75 11.30 -14.35
CA ALA A 372 -5.75 12.23 -14.87
C ALA A 372 -4.59 11.52 -15.60
N ARG A 373 -4.24 10.29 -15.20
CA ARG A 373 -3.25 9.47 -15.92
C ARG A 373 -3.81 8.98 -17.27
N ILE A 374 -5.01 8.41 -17.30
CA ILE A 374 -5.63 7.93 -18.55
C ILE A 374 -5.88 9.09 -19.52
N GLU A 375 -6.32 10.25 -19.01
CA GLU A 375 -6.46 11.48 -19.81
C GLU A 375 -5.15 11.86 -20.51
N ARG A 376 -4.02 11.83 -19.80
CA ARG A 376 -2.71 12.09 -20.39
C ARG A 376 -2.34 11.07 -21.47
N VAL A 377 -2.59 9.78 -21.23
CA VAL A 377 -2.35 8.73 -22.24
C VAL A 377 -3.19 8.96 -23.49
N LEU A 378 -4.49 9.23 -23.34
CA LEU A 378 -5.39 9.50 -24.45
C LEU A 378 -5.01 10.78 -25.20
N ALA A 379 -4.64 11.84 -24.49
CA ALA A 379 -4.19 13.09 -25.09
C ALA A 379 -2.90 12.89 -25.90
N LYS A 380 -1.94 12.12 -25.37
CA LYS A 380 -0.72 11.73 -26.09
C LYS A 380 -1.02 10.91 -27.34
N THR A 381 -1.96 9.97 -27.26
CA THR A 381 -2.38 9.17 -28.43
C THR A 381 -3.01 10.06 -29.50
N ARG A 382 -3.93 10.96 -29.14
CA ARG A 382 -4.53 11.92 -30.09
C ARG A 382 -3.47 12.83 -30.72
N PHE A 383 -2.50 13.28 -29.93
CA PHE A 383 -1.40 14.12 -30.41
C PHE A 383 -0.63 13.42 -31.53
N TRP A 384 -0.23 12.17 -31.30
CA TRP A 384 0.51 11.42 -32.30
C TRP A 384 -0.33 11.06 -33.52
N GLN A 385 -1.63 10.83 -33.37
CA GLN A 385 -2.55 10.63 -34.50
C GLN A 385 -2.63 11.88 -35.38
N LEU A 386 -2.75 13.07 -34.79
CA LEU A 386 -2.79 14.33 -35.52
C LEU A 386 -1.49 14.58 -36.30
N HIS A 387 -0.34 14.36 -35.66
CA HIS A 387 0.98 14.68 -36.21
C HIS A 387 1.68 13.52 -36.92
N THR A 388 0.97 12.43 -37.25
CA THR A 388 1.57 11.23 -37.89
C THR A 388 2.23 11.54 -39.23
N ARG A 389 1.73 12.53 -39.97
CA ARG A 389 2.19 12.87 -41.35
C ARG A 389 3.20 14.01 -41.40
N ASP A 390 3.60 14.54 -40.25
CA ASP A 390 4.39 15.77 -40.17
C ASP A 390 5.89 15.57 -40.39
N GLY A 391 6.33 14.33 -40.64
CA GLY A 391 7.73 14.03 -40.95
C GLY A 391 8.70 14.38 -39.82
N LEU A 392 8.28 14.23 -38.57
CA LEU A 392 9.04 14.64 -37.39
C LEU A 392 10.32 13.80 -37.22
N SER A 393 11.44 14.48 -36.94
CA SER A 393 12.74 13.84 -36.70
C SER A 393 12.76 13.09 -35.36
N ALA A 394 13.69 12.13 -35.20
CA ALA A 394 13.84 11.38 -33.95
C ALA A 394 14.07 12.29 -32.74
N GLU A 395 14.83 13.37 -32.91
CA GLU A 395 15.12 14.36 -31.86
C GLU A 395 13.88 15.21 -31.53
N GLN A 396 13.06 15.55 -32.53
CA GLN A 396 11.78 16.23 -32.30
C GLN A 396 10.82 15.31 -31.53
N VAL A 397 10.72 14.05 -31.94
CA VAL A 397 9.89 13.04 -31.27
C VAL A 397 10.34 12.82 -29.83
N LYS A 398 11.65 12.77 -29.57
CA LYS A 398 12.22 12.66 -28.21
C LYS A 398 11.78 13.82 -27.31
N VAL A 399 11.85 15.05 -27.80
CA VAL A 399 11.42 16.23 -27.04
C VAL A 399 9.91 16.26 -26.83
N LEU A 400 9.13 16.00 -27.88
CA LEU A 400 7.67 15.98 -27.81
C LEU A 400 7.17 14.92 -26.83
N ASN A 401 7.71 13.69 -26.89
CA ASN A 401 7.37 12.65 -25.91
C ASN A 401 7.67 13.11 -24.48
N ARG A 402 8.81 13.77 -24.25
CA ARG A 402 9.13 14.29 -22.92
C ARG A 402 8.16 15.36 -22.43
N LEU A 403 7.66 16.22 -23.31
CA LEU A 403 6.62 17.20 -22.98
C LEU A 403 5.25 16.53 -22.74
N LEU A 404 4.91 15.52 -23.54
CA LEU A 404 3.64 14.78 -23.41
C LEU A 404 3.61 13.89 -22.17
N ASP A 405 4.75 13.34 -21.74
CA ASP A 405 4.87 12.48 -20.55
C ASP A 405 4.71 13.27 -19.24
N GLY A 406 5.09 14.55 -19.23
CA GLY A 406 4.92 15.45 -18.08
C GLY A 406 5.80 15.13 -16.86
N GLY A 407 5.36 15.59 -15.67
CA GLY A 407 6.04 15.40 -14.37
C GLY A 407 7.26 16.31 -14.16
N GLU A 408 8.09 16.01 -13.13
CA GLU A 408 9.28 16.81 -12.76
C GLU A 408 10.24 17.06 -13.94
N ARG A 409 10.21 16.20 -14.96
CA ARG A 409 11.08 16.24 -16.14
C ARG A 409 10.38 16.70 -17.42
N GLY A 410 9.08 16.98 -17.36
CA GLY A 410 8.21 17.31 -18.49
C GLY A 410 8.02 18.81 -18.74
N PHE A 411 8.73 19.66 -18.01
CA PHE A 411 8.72 21.13 -18.20
C PHE A 411 7.32 21.75 -18.07
N GLU A 412 6.71 21.65 -16.88
CA GLU A 412 5.36 22.20 -16.61
C GLU A 412 5.23 23.68 -16.95
N GLU A 413 6.27 24.48 -16.71
CA GLU A 413 6.35 25.92 -17.06
C GLU A 413 6.75 26.18 -18.52
N GLY A 414 6.71 25.14 -19.36
CA GLY A 414 7.14 25.14 -20.74
C GLY A 414 8.65 24.96 -20.94
N LEU A 415 8.99 24.58 -22.16
CA LEU A 415 10.33 24.28 -22.63
C LEU A 415 11.03 25.53 -23.16
N SER A 416 12.25 25.80 -22.70
CA SER A 416 13.14 26.78 -23.32
C SER A 416 13.98 26.19 -24.45
N ALA A 417 14.53 27.03 -25.32
CA ALA A 417 15.43 26.56 -26.38
C ALA A 417 16.70 25.87 -25.84
N ALA A 418 17.20 26.29 -24.67
CA ALA A 418 18.34 25.65 -24.01
C ALA A 418 17.97 24.25 -23.47
N GLN A 419 16.76 24.10 -22.90
CA GLN A 419 16.25 22.81 -22.46
C GLN A 419 15.97 21.89 -23.66
N TYR A 420 15.44 22.42 -24.75
CA TYR A 420 15.30 21.67 -26.01
C TYR A 420 16.65 21.12 -26.44
N GLN A 421 17.68 21.99 -26.50
CA GLN A 421 19.03 21.62 -26.90
C GLN A 421 19.59 20.48 -26.04
N ALA A 422 19.40 20.55 -24.72
CA ALA A 422 19.88 19.53 -23.78
C ALA A 422 19.15 18.19 -23.93
N VAL A 423 17.84 18.19 -24.18
CA VAL A 423 17.05 16.96 -24.34
C VAL A 423 17.30 16.31 -25.71
N ALA A 424 17.32 17.12 -26.76
CA ALA A 424 17.53 16.67 -28.13
C ALA A 424 19.01 16.36 -28.44
N GLU A 425 19.95 16.84 -27.63
CA GLU A 425 21.39 16.68 -27.82
C GLU A 425 21.88 17.25 -29.18
N VAL A 426 21.33 18.39 -29.57
CA VAL A 426 21.64 19.06 -30.86
C VAL A 426 22.34 20.40 -30.66
N SER A 427 22.82 21.01 -31.76
CA SER A 427 23.35 22.38 -31.71
C SER A 427 22.24 23.41 -31.41
N LYS A 428 22.61 24.59 -30.90
CA LYS A 428 21.67 25.70 -30.68
C LYS A 428 20.93 26.12 -31.96
N ALA A 429 21.64 26.14 -33.09
CA ALA A 429 21.06 26.47 -34.40
C ALA A 429 20.01 25.43 -34.81
N THR A 430 20.33 24.15 -34.64
CA THR A 430 19.41 23.03 -34.89
C THR A 430 18.19 23.09 -33.97
N ALA A 431 18.38 23.33 -32.68
CA ALA A 431 17.29 23.47 -31.71
C ALA A 431 16.31 24.59 -32.10
N THR A 432 16.84 25.74 -32.55
CA THR A 432 16.02 26.87 -32.99
C THR A 432 15.21 26.51 -34.24
N ARG A 433 15.85 25.87 -35.23
CA ARG A 433 15.18 25.38 -36.44
C ARG A 433 14.09 24.36 -36.12
N HIS A 434 14.36 23.43 -35.20
CA HIS A 434 13.39 22.41 -34.79
C HIS A 434 12.17 23.05 -34.12
N LEU A 435 12.39 23.99 -33.20
CA LEU A 435 11.30 24.73 -32.55
C LEU A 435 10.45 25.50 -33.56
N SER A 436 11.07 26.17 -34.54
CA SER A 436 10.33 26.85 -35.61
C SER A 436 9.49 25.89 -36.44
N ALA A 437 10.02 24.71 -36.79
CA ALA A 437 9.27 23.68 -37.52
C ALA A 437 8.10 23.13 -36.69
N LEU A 438 8.32 22.87 -35.40
CA LEU A 438 7.27 22.38 -34.49
C LEU A 438 6.16 23.40 -34.25
N LEU A 439 6.47 24.70 -34.28
CA LEU A 439 5.45 25.77 -34.27
C LEU A 439 4.66 25.78 -35.59
N ALA A 440 5.35 25.67 -36.73
CA ALA A 440 4.72 25.69 -38.06
C ALA A 440 3.76 24.49 -38.25
N ASN A 441 4.12 23.33 -37.71
CA ASN A 441 3.30 22.13 -37.73
C ASN A 441 2.24 22.10 -36.62
N ASN A 442 2.06 23.19 -35.86
CA ASN A 442 1.14 23.27 -34.72
C ASN A 442 1.37 22.24 -33.61
N CYS A 443 2.56 21.61 -33.53
CA CYS A 443 2.90 20.71 -32.43
C CYS A 443 3.09 21.47 -31.11
N LEU A 444 3.64 22.69 -31.20
CA LEU A 444 3.91 23.56 -30.06
C LEU A 444 3.21 24.91 -30.21
N VAL A 445 2.96 25.56 -29.08
CA VAL A 445 2.64 26.99 -28.99
C VAL A 445 3.67 27.72 -28.15
N ARG A 446 3.89 28.99 -28.48
CA ARG A 446 4.76 29.87 -27.73
C ARG A 446 3.99 30.48 -26.56
N LEU A 447 4.53 30.37 -25.35
CA LEU A 447 3.98 30.99 -24.14
C LEU A 447 4.33 32.50 -24.07
N PRO A 448 3.57 33.30 -23.30
CA PRO A 448 3.88 34.71 -23.07
C PRO A 448 5.30 34.90 -22.52
N GLY A 449 6.17 35.59 -23.27
CA GLY A 449 7.57 35.79 -22.90
C GLY A 449 8.47 36.15 -24.10
N GLY A 450 9.41 37.07 -23.90
CA GLY A 450 10.29 37.60 -24.95
C GLY A 450 11.76 37.22 -24.75
N GLY A 451 12.49 36.97 -25.84
CA GLY A 451 13.93 36.71 -25.79
C GLY A 451 14.28 35.48 -24.94
N ARG A 452 15.11 35.66 -23.90
CA ARG A 452 15.62 34.57 -23.03
C ARG A 452 14.54 33.90 -22.16
N SER A 453 13.40 34.56 -21.95
CA SER A 453 12.26 33.98 -21.21
C SER A 453 11.26 33.27 -22.12
N THR A 454 11.53 33.12 -23.42
CA THR A 454 10.64 32.38 -24.31
C THR A 454 10.50 30.93 -23.85
N ARG A 455 9.25 30.47 -23.76
CA ARG A 455 8.87 29.09 -23.43
C ARG A 455 7.91 28.54 -24.48
N TYR A 456 7.94 27.23 -24.66
CA TYR A 456 7.10 26.50 -25.60
C TYR A 456 6.38 25.37 -24.87
N GLN A 457 5.13 25.12 -25.22
CA GLN A 457 4.33 24.01 -24.68
C GLN A 457 3.63 23.27 -25.81
N ILE A 458 3.14 22.06 -25.54
CA ILE A 458 2.29 21.32 -26.48
C ILE A 458 1.08 22.17 -26.84
N ASN A 459 0.72 22.16 -28.13
CA ASN A 459 -0.50 22.81 -28.58
C ASN A 459 -1.73 21.95 -28.29
N TRP A 460 -2.24 22.02 -27.06
CA TRP A 460 -3.45 21.29 -26.69
C TRP A 460 -4.72 21.79 -27.41
N SER A 461 -4.71 22.99 -27.98
CA SER A 461 -5.87 23.53 -28.71
C SER A 461 -6.05 22.96 -30.11
N ALA A 462 -5.03 22.26 -30.63
CA ALA A 462 -5.10 21.56 -31.91
C ALA A 462 -5.68 20.14 -31.78
N LEU A 463 -5.96 19.68 -30.56
CA LEU A 463 -6.30 18.28 -30.23
C LEU A 463 -7.79 17.99 -30.08
#